data_AF-A0A8T4W5N3-F1
#
_entry.id   AF-A0A8T4W5N3-F1
#
_cell.length_a   1.000
_cell.length_b   1.000
_cell.length_c   1.000
_cell.angle_alpha   90.00
_cell.angle_beta   90.00
_cell.angle_gamma   90.00
#
_symmetry.space_group_name_H-M   'P 1'
#
loop_
_entity.id
_entity.type
_entity.pdbx_description
1 polymer ?
#
loop_
_entity_poly.entity_id
_entity_poly.type
_entity_poly.pdbx_seq_one_letter_code
_entity_poly.pdbx_strand_id
1 'polypeptide(L)'
;MVVTVDGFNGGMFRYETVYLSLVYFNSSHLSEDSFSHELHHMGADYWWEKDARIQRFQDKDDKQKYYFVQIFTYLTGEGMANAFCSPGAITEAEEGGEDHDKMVRHYQEEMDSIFDKLEELLDNILEYSEERVPELYRGLTLDEENRGIPPGHFLSGRMVQMMDHSSAVSREEIIDLIKDPFELLHLYNRAARELEYRRFPEDLVEDVDDFLEEEIEE
;
A
#
# COMPACT_ATOMS: atom_id res chain seq x y z
N MET A 1 -2.45 -9.05 21.08
CA MET A 1 -3.28 -7.83 21.05
C MET A 1 -3.03 -7.03 22.31
N VAL A 2 -2.55 -5.80 22.14
CA VAL A 2 -2.24 -4.86 23.22
C VAL A 2 -3.05 -3.60 22.97
N VAL A 3 -3.39 -2.90 24.04
CA VAL A 3 -4.18 -1.66 23.96
C VAL A 3 -3.20 -0.49 24.11
N THR A 4 -3.17 0.42 23.13
CA THR A 4 -2.27 1.59 23.08
C THR A 4 -3.05 2.90 23.18
N VAL A 5 -2.39 4.03 23.35
CA VAL A 5 -3.00 5.36 23.22
C VAL A 5 -2.45 5.97 21.93
N ASP A 6 -3.24 5.94 20.86
CA ASP A 6 -2.89 6.48 19.54
C ASP A 6 -3.98 7.46 19.06
N GLY A 7 -3.61 8.73 18.91
CA GLY A 7 -4.55 9.77 18.49
C GLY A 7 -4.76 9.87 16.97
N PHE A 8 -4.15 8.98 16.18
CA PHE A 8 -4.14 9.06 14.72
C PHE A 8 -4.89 7.91 14.06
N ASN A 9 -4.74 6.67 14.56
CA ASN A 9 -5.35 5.48 13.99
C ASN A 9 -6.23 4.71 14.99
N GLY A 10 -7.25 4.00 14.49
CA GLY A 10 -8.08 3.08 15.29
C GLY A 10 -7.32 1.84 15.78
N GLY A 11 -6.30 1.44 15.01
CA GLY A 11 -5.39 0.33 15.29
C GLY A 11 -4.01 0.58 14.66
N MET A 12 -3.05 -0.26 15.00
CA MET A 12 -1.72 -0.31 14.38
C MET A 12 -1.16 -1.71 14.57
N PHE A 13 -0.61 -2.29 13.52
CA PHE A 13 0.21 -3.49 13.63
C PHE A 13 1.69 -3.13 13.71
N ARG A 14 2.39 -3.65 14.72
CA ARG A 14 3.85 -3.47 14.87
C ARG A 14 4.44 -4.60 15.71
N TYR A 15 5.64 -5.08 15.38
CA TYR A 15 6.35 -6.09 16.18
C TYR A 15 5.47 -7.31 16.54
N GLU A 16 4.85 -7.94 15.54
CA GLU A 16 3.98 -9.13 15.72
C GLU A 16 2.75 -8.87 16.61
N THR A 17 2.43 -7.61 16.89
CA THR A 17 1.39 -7.23 17.84
C THR A 17 0.43 -6.25 17.20
N VAL A 18 -0.86 -6.61 17.22
CA VAL A 18 -1.95 -5.66 16.96
C VAL A 18 -2.13 -4.78 18.19
N TYR A 19 -2.00 -3.48 17.97
CA TYR A 19 -2.31 -2.42 18.91
C TYR A 19 -3.65 -1.80 18.54
N LEU A 20 -4.56 -1.69 19.51
CA LEU A 20 -5.81 -0.94 19.32
C LEU A 20 -5.74 0.37 20.11
N SER A 21 -6.13 1.48 19.49
CA SER A 21 -6.10 2.78 20.18
C SER A 21 -7.23 2.93 21.18
N LEU A 22 -6.92 3.19 22.45
CA LEU A 22 -7.87 3.59 23.50
C LEU A 22 -8.68 4.83 23.18
N VAL A 23 -8.14 5.73 22.34
CA VAL A 23 -8.80 6.99 21.99
C VAL A 23 -10.02 6.71 21.10
N TYR A 24 -9.91 5.71 20.23
CA TYR A 24 -10.96 5.31 19.28
C TYR A 24 -11.66 4.00 19.67
N PHE A 25 -11.13 3.27 20.65
CA PHE A 25 -11.68 2.01 21.13
C PHE A 25 -12.95 2.24 21.95
N ASN A 26 -14.11 1.99 21.33
CA ASN A 26 -15.37 1.84 22.03
C ASN A 26 -15.62 0.36 22.33
N SER A 27 -15.55 -0.04 23.60
CA SER A 27 -15.79 -1.44 24.02
C SER A 27 -17.21 -1.95 23.73
N SER A 28 -18.13 -1.05 23.35
CA SER A 28 -19.51 -1.36 22.96
C SER A 28 -19.68 -1.49 21.44
N HIS A 29 -18.70 -1.01 20.66
CA HIS A 29 -18.68 -0.99 19.20
C HIS A 29 -17.23 -1.15 18.71
N LEU A 30 -16.74 -2.39 18.67
CA LEU A 30 -15.52 -2.71 17.94
C LEU A 30 -15.83 -2.51 16.44
N SER A 31 -15.09 -1.61 15.79
CA SER A 31 -15.11 -1.50 14.33
C SER A 31 -14.55 -2.80 13.75
N GLU A 32 -15.43 -3.66 13.23
CA GLU A 32 -15.06 -4.93 12.58
C GLU A 32 -14.08 -4.66 11.43
N ASP A 33 -14.29 -3.56 10.69
CA ASP A 33 -13.45 -3.10 9.60
C ASP A 33 -12.03 -2.78 10.07
N SER A 34 -11.88 -1.94 11.11
CA SER A 34 -10.56 -1.61 11.67
C SER A 34 -9.84 -2.84 12.23
N PHE A 35 -10.57 -3.77 12.84
CA PHE A 35 -9.98 -5.00 13.33
C PHE A 35 -9.53 -5.94 12.20
N SER A 36 -10.34 -6.05 11.14
CA SER A 36 -10.02 -6.86 9.97
C SER A 36 -8.84 -6.30 9.19
N HIS A 37 -8.71 -4.96 9.13
CA HIS A 37 -7.56 -4.27 8.54
C HIS A 37 -6.25 -4.64 9.25
N GLU A 38 -6.20 -4.57 10.58
CA GLU A 38 -4.97 -4.94 11.31
C GLU A 38 -4.68 -6.45 11.23
N LEU A 39 -5.71 -7.30 11.18
CA LEU A 39 -5.53 -8.73 10.96
C LEU A 39 -5.02 -9.05 9.54
N HIS A 40 -5.39 -8.24 8.54
CA HIS A 40 -4.86 -8.37 7.20
C HIS A 40 -3.34 -8.18 7.20
N HIS A 41 -2.86 -7.12 7.84
CA HIS A 41 -1.41 -6.85 7.99
C HIS A 41 -0.68 -8.00 8.69
N MET A 42 -1.26 -8.57 9.76
CA MET A 42 -0.69 -9.78 10.38
C MET A 42 -0.57 -10.95 9.41
N GLY A 43 -1.58 -11.13 8.55
CA GLY A 43 -1.59 -12.20 7.56
C GLY A 43 -0.55 -11.98 6.47
N ALA A 44 -0.39 -10.74 6.00
CA ALA A 44 0.61 -10.36 5.01
C ALA A 44 2.02 -10.58 5.55
N ASP A 45 2.32 -10.07 6.75
CA ASP A 45 3.63 -10.24 7.40
C ASP A 45 3.98 -11.73 7.58
N TYR A 46 3.03 -12.57 7.96
CA TYR A 46 3.24 -14.02 8.08
C TYR A 46 3.70 -14.67 6.76
N TRP A 47 3.18 -14.21 5.61
CA TRP A 47 3.60 -14.71 4.30
C TRP A 47 4.96 -14.15 3.89
N TRP A 48 5.18 -12.86 4.11
CA TRP A 48 6.42 -12.16 3.73
C TRP A 48 7.63 -12.58 4.56
N GLU A 49 7.44 -12.96 5.82
CA GLU A 49 8.48 -13.58 6.65
C GLU A 49 9.00 -14.92 6.08
N LYS A 50 8.21 -15.56 5.20
CA LYS A 50 8.51 -16.86 4.61
C LYS A 50 8.91 -16.79 3.16
N ASP A 51 8.70 -15.65 2.50
CA ASP A 51 9.07 -15.46 1.11
C ASP A 51 10.57 -15.18 1.00
N ALA A 52 11.28 -16.06 0.30
CA ALA A 52 12.74 -15.98 0.18
C ALA A 52 13.22 -14.72 -0.56
N ARG A 53 12.46 -14.20 -1.53
CA ARG A 53 12.81 -12.98 -2.27
C ARG A 53 12.67 -11.77 -1.35
N ILE A 54 11.56 -11.67 -0.63
CA ILE A 54 11.34 -10.59 0.34
C ILE A 54 12.41 -10.61 1.43
N GLN A 55 12.72 -11.79 1.99
CA GLN A 55 13.77 -11.93 3.00
C GLN A 55 15.16 -11.52 2.47
N ARG A 56 15.49 -11.84 1.21
CA ARG A 56 16.76 -11.45 0.57
C ARG A 56 16.88 -9.92 0.45
N PHE A 57 15.80 -9.26 0.07
CA PHE A 57 15.77 -7.82 -0.15
C PHE A 57 15.55 -6.99 1.12
N GLN A 58 15.21 -7.62 2.25
CA GLN A 58 15.05 -6.94 3.55
C GLN A 58 16.39 -6.58 4.23
N ASP A 59 17.53 -6.85 3.61
CA ASP A 59 18.83 -6.40 4.14
C ASP A 59 18.89 -4.87 4.18
N LYS A 60 19.06 -4.32 5.39
CA LYS A 60 19.09 -2.87 5.62
C LYS A 60 20.42 -2.24 5.18
N ASP A 61 21.44 -3.04 4.93
CA ASP A 61 22.72 -2.57 4.45
C ASP A 61 22.65 -2.25 2.94
N ASP A 62 21.71 -2.83 2.19
CA ASP A 62 21.35 -2.46 0.82
C ASP A 62 20.05 -1.64 0.81
N LYS A 63 20.19 -0.31 0.83
CA LYS A 63 19.03 0.59 0.91
C LYS A 63 18.13 0.51 -0.31
N GLN A 64 18.67 0.24 -1.50
CA GLN A 64 17.86 0.17 -2.71
C GLN A 64 16.91 -1.02 -2.62
N LYS A 65 17.46 -2.21 -2.36
CA LYS A 65 16.68 -3.44 -2.16
C LYS A 65 15.68 -3.30 -1.03
N TYR A 66 16.11 -2.69 0.08
CA TYR A 66 15.23 -2.40 1.20
C TYR A 66 14.03 -1.55 0.78
N TYR A 67 14.24 -0.38 0.16
CA TYR A 67 13.14 0.49 -0.23
C TYR A 67 12.27 -0.11 -1.34
N PHE A 68 12.87 -0.85 -2.27
CA PHE A 68 12.16 -1.62 -3.29
C PHE A 68 11.16 -2.58 -2.66
N VAL A 69 11.59 -3.44 -1.72
CA VAL A 69 10.64 -4.33 -1.03
C VAL A 69 9.63 -3.55 -0.22
N GLN A 70 10.07 -2.55 0.54
CA GLN A 70 9.18 -1.80 1.42
C GLN A 70 8.02 -1.18 0.64
N ILE A 71 8.27 -0.57 -0.53
CA ILE A 71 7.19 0.05 -1.31
C ILE A 71 6.22 -0.99 -1.87
N PHE A 72 6.69 -2.12 -2.40
CA PHE A 72 5.81 -3.17 -2.93
C PHE A 72 4.98 -3.86 -1.84
N THR A 73 5.59 -4.18 -0.70
CA THR A 73 4.86 -4.72 0.45
C THR A 73 3.86 -3.70 1.00
N TYR A 74 4.25 -2.42 1.08
CA TYR A 74 3.36 -1.35 1.53
C TYR A 74 2.15 -1.21 0.62
N LEU A 75 2.35 -1.04 -0.70
CA LEU A 75 1.27 -0.87 -1.66
C LEU A 75 0.33 -2.09 -1.69
N THR A 76 0.88 -3.30 -1.55
CA THR A 76 0.06 -4.52 -1.53
C THR A 76 -0.72 -4.63 -0.23
N GLY A 77 -0.06 -4.53 0.92
CA GLY A 77 -0.68 -4.69 2.24
C GLY A 77 -1.71 -3.61 2.52
N GLU A 78 -1.33 -2.34 2.38
CA GLU A 78 -2.25 -1.22 2.56
C GLU A 78 -3.31 -1.19 1.47
N GLY A 79 -2.96 -1.51 0.23
CA GLY A 79 -3.92 -1.53 -0.87
C GLY A 79 -5.04 -2.52 -0.64
N MET A 80 -4.70 -3.76 -0.28
CA MET A 80 -5.70 -4.80 -0.03
C MET A 80 -6.46 -4.57 1.27
N ALA A 81 -5.80 -4.10 2.34
CA ALA A 81 -6.48 -3.76 3.59
C ALA A 81 -7.49 -2.62 3.38
N ASN A 82 -7.11 -1.54 2.70
CA ASN A 82 -8.00 -0.43 2.41
C ASN A 82 -9.06 -0.77 1.37
N ALA A 83 -8.83 -1.70 0.43
CA ALA A 83 -9.85 -2.09 -0.55
C ALA A 83 -10.89 -3.06 0.01
N PHE A 84 -10.49 -4.04 0.83
CA PHE A 84 -11.35 -5.16 1.24
C PHE A 84 -11.74 -5.16 2.71
N CYS A 85 -10.92 -4.59 3.59
CA CYS A 85 -11.13 -4.63 5.04
C CYS A 85 -11.68 -3.31 5.58
N SER A 86 -11.22 -2.18 5.04
CA SER A 86 -11.66 -0.85 5.47
C SER A 86 -11.88 0.11 4.28
N PRO A 87 -12.76 -0.21 3.32
CA PRO A 87 -13.04 0.64 2.15
C PRO A 87 -13.43 2.07 2.51
N GLY A 88 -14.12 2.27 3.64
CA GLY A 88 -14.46 3.60 4.16
C GLY A 88 -13.25 4.50 4.44
N ALA A 89 -12.05 3.95 4.62
CA ALA A 89 -10.82 4.72 4.82
C ALA A 89 -10.36 5.47 3.56
N ILE A 90 -10.82 5.07 2.36
CA ILE A 90 -10.39 5.67 1.09
C ILE A 90 -11.57 6.10 0.20
N THR A 91 -12.79 6.01 0.70
CA THR A 91 -14.01 6.45 0.02
C THR A 91 -14.77 7.46 0.87
N GLU A 92 -15.54 8.33 0.22
CA GLU A 92 -16.55 9.14 0.91
C GLU A 92 -17.58 8.21 1.55
N ALA A 93 -17.93 8.44 2.81
CA ALA A 93 -18.86 7.59 3.55
C ALA A 93 -20.04 8.41 4.07
N GLU A 94 -21.25 7.84 4.08
CA GLU A 94 -22.45 8.53 4.61
C GLU A 94 -22.32 8.90 6.10
N GLU A 95 -21.49 8.17 6.86
CA GLU A 95 -21.13 8.45 8.26
C GLU A 95 -19.71 9.04 8.40
N GLY A 96 -19.07 9.40 7.30
CA GLY A 96 -17.76 10.05 7.29
C GLY A 96 -17.80 11.44 7.94
N GLY A 97 -16.74 11.79 8.66
CA GLY A 97 -16.58 13.18 9.11
C GLY A 97 -16.34 14.09 7.90
N GLU A 98 -16.88 15.32 7.90
CA GLU A 98 -16.74 16.25 6.77
C GLU A 98 -15.28 16.46 6.32
N ASP A 99 -14.32 16.35 7.25
CA ASP A 99 -12.90 16.53 6.95
C ASP A 99 -12.29 15.30 6.26
N HIS A 100 -12.76 14.10 6.57
CA HIS A 100 -12.39 12.87 5.86
C HIS A 100 -12.83 12.93 4.39
N ASP A 101 -14.10 13.25 4.15
CA ASP A 101 -14.63 13.31 2.78
C ASP A 101 -13.96 14.42 1.95
N LYS A 102 -13.63 15.57 2.58
CA LYS A 102 -12.82 16.61 1.91
C LYS A 102 -11.46 16.07 1.50
N MET A 103 -10.83 15.25 2.34
CA MET A 103 -9.53 14.68 2.03
C MET A 103 -9.60 13.66 0.91
N VAL A 104 -10.57 12.74 0.97
CA VAL A 104 -10.80 11.76 -0.10
C VAL A 104 -11.03 12.46 -1.43
N ARG A 105 -11.87 13.51 -1.48
CA ARG A 105 -12.08 14.30 -2.70
C ARG A 105 -10.80 14.99 -3.18
N HIS A 106 -10.01 15.55 -2.27
CA HIS A 106 -8.74 16.15 -2.63
C HIS A 106 -7.77 15.13 -3.26
N TYR A 107 -7.64 13.94 -2.69
CA TYR A 107 -6.80 12.90 -3.29
C TYR A 107 -7.38 12.32 -4.58
N GLN A 108 -8.70 12.32 -4.77
CA GLN A 108 -9.30 12.00 -6.06
C GLN A 108 -8.92 13.04 -7.13
N GLU A 109 -8.93 14.33 -6.78
CA GLU A 109 -8.51 15.43 -7.67
C GLU A 109 -6.99 15.40 -7.96
N GLU A 110 -6.18 14.98 -6.98
CA GLU A 110 -4.72 14.89 -7.11
C GLU A 110 -4.22 13.49 -7.49
N MET A 111 -5.09 12.55 -7.88
CA MET A 111 -4.73 11.14 -8.07
C MET A 111 -3.56 10.97 -9.05
N ASP A 112 -3.56 11.71 -10.17
CA ASP A 112 -2.46 11.70 -11.14
C ASP A 112 -1.14 12.20 -10.52
N SER A 113 -1.17 13.21 -9.65
CA SER A 113 0.03 13.71 -8.99
C SER A 113 0.58 12.73 -7.95
N ILE A 114 -0.29 12.01 -7.24
CA ILE A 114 0.15 10.95 -6.32
C ILE A 114 0.75 9.79 -7.12
N PHE A 115 0.18 9.48 -8.29
CA PHE A 115 0.72 8.49 -9.22
C PHE A 115 2.10 8.89 -9.74
N ASP A 116 2.29 10.16 -10.16
CA ASP A 116 3.59 10.70 -10.58
C ASP A 116 4.66 10.54 -9.49
N LYS A 117 4.30 10.78 -8.22
CA LYS A 117 5.22 10.60 -7.08
C LYS A 117 5.61 9.15 -6.86
N LEU A 118 4.70 8.21 -7.14
CA LEU A 118 5.01 6.78 -7.07
C LEU A 118 5.93 6.35 -8.21
N GLU A 119 5.67 6.79 -9.44
CA GLU A 119 6.58 6.58 -10.58
C GLU A 119 7.97 7.16 -10.26
N GLU A 120 8.05 8.41 -9.79
CA GLU A 120 9.33 9.03 -9.41
C GLU A 120 10.05 8.26 -8.30
N LEU A 121 9.33 7.74 -7.30
CA LEU A 121 9.92 6.90 -6.26
C LEU A 121 10.51 5.62 -6.84
N LEU A 122 9.77 4.92 -7.71
CA LEU A 122 10.23 3.68 -8.33
C LEU A 122 11.46 3.93 -9.21
N ASP A 123 11.45 4.96 -10.06
CA ASP A 123 12.61 5.37 -10.86
C ASP A 123 13.84 5.63 -9.98
N ASN A 124 13.68 6.41 -8.90
CA ASN A 124 14.80 6.73 -8.01
C ASN A 124 15.31 5.50 -7.23
N ILE A 125 14.43 4.55 -6.92
CA ILE A 125 14.84 3.25 -6.36
C ILE A 125 15.67 2.51 -7.41
N LEU A 126 15.16 2.31 -8.62
CA LEU A 126 15.81 1.53 -9.68
C LEU A 126 17.15 2.13 -10.13
N GLU A 127 17.27 3.46 -10.20
CA GLU A 127 18.51 4.17 -10.54
C GLU A 127 19.54 4.28 -9.40
N TYR A 128 19.25 3.76 -8.20
CA TYR A 128 20.08 3.89 -6.98
C TYR A 128 20.32 5.35 -6.53
N SER A 129 19.29 6.19 -6.61
CA SER A 129 19.33 7.59 -6.14
C SER A 129 19.09 7.67 -4.62
N GLU A 130 20.07 7.21 -3.83
CA GLU A 130 19.96 7.06 -2.35
C GLU A 130 19.46 8.31 -1.60
N GLU A 131 19.74 9.52 -2.12
CA GLU A 131 19.44 10.76 -1.39
C GLU A 131 17.94 11.11 -1.39
N ARG A 132 17.20 10.77 -2.45
CA ARG A 132 15.79 11.20 -2.61
C ARG A 132 14.78 10.13 -2.20
N VAL A 133 15.14 8.85 -2.29
CA VAL A 133 14.24 7.72 -1.99
C VAL A 133 13.61 7.83 -0.59
N PRO A 134 14.35 8.13 0.50
CA PRO A 134 13.74 8.21 1.83
C PRO A 134 12.68 9.31 1.96
N GLU A 135 12.88 10.45 1.29
CA GLU A 135 11.95 11.58 1.31
C GLU A 135 10.68 11.25 0.52
N LEU A 136 10.84 10.76 -0.71
CA LEU A 136 9.73 10.34 -1.56
C LEU A 136 8.90 9.23 -0.92
N TYR A 137 9.57 8.22 -0.34
CA TYR A 137 8.91 7.14 0.38
C TYR A 137 8.09 7.67 1.56
N ARG A 138 8.63 8.59 2.36
CA ARG A 138 7.89 9.19 3.48
C ARG A 138 6.71 10.03 3.03
N GLY A 139 6.87 10.81 1.97
CA GLY A 139 5.78 11.62 1.41
C GLY A 139 4.59 10.81 0.89
N LEU A 140 4.82 9.54 0.53
CA LEU A 140 3.75 8.61 0.18
C LEU A 140 3.19 7.86 1.40
N THR A 141 4.07 7.38 2.29
CA THR A 141 3.70 6.43 3.34
C THR A 141 3.27 7.06 4.66
N LEU A 142 3.61 8.33 4.89
CA LEU A 142 3.27 9.05 6.10
C LEU A 142 2.31 10.20 5.80
N ASP A 143 1.45 10.48 6.77
CA ASP A 143 0.59 11.66 6.76
C ASP A 143 1.37 12.89 7.28
N GLU A 144 2.28 13.41 6.47
CA GLU A 144 3.12 14.56 6.85
C GLU A 144 2.31 15.86 6.98
N GLU A 145 1.14 15.92 6.36
CA GLU A 145 0.27 17.09 6.33
C GLU A 145 -0.84 17.05 7.40
N ASN A 146 -0.87 16.01 8.26
CA ASN A 146 -1.90 15.77 9.29
C ASN A 146 -3.34 15.78 8.73
N ARG A 147 -3.51 15.13 7.59
CA ARG A 147 -4.72 15.03 6.78
C ARG A 147 -5.57 13.79 7.09
N GLY A 148 -5.06 12.87 7.91
CA GLY A 148 -5.73 11.67 8.41
C GLY A 148 -5.46 10.39 7.62
N ILE A 149 -5.00 10.50 6.36
CA ILE A 149 -4.72 9.35 5.48
C ILE A 149 -3.46 9.66 4.66
N PRO A 150 -2.41 8.82 4.71
CA PRO A 150 -1.28 8.93 3.79
C PRO A 150 -1.70 8.81 2.31
N PRO A 151 -1.10 9.58 1.38
CA PRO A 151 -1.40 9.48 -0.06
C PRO A 151 -1.25 8.06 -0.62
N GLY A 152 -0.28 7.30 -0.10
CA GLY A 152 -0.02 5.92 -0.47
C GLY A 152 -1.14 4.96 -0.08
N HIS A 153 -1.81 5.15 1.07
CA HIS A 153 -2.98 4.34 1.47
C HIS A 153 -4.13 4.55 0.50
N PHE A 154 -4.39 5.82 0.15
CA PHE A 154 -5.41 6.15 -0.83
C PHE A 154 -5.08 5.54 -2.19
N LEU A 155 -3.89 5.82 -2.74
CA LEU A 155 -3.51 5.37 -4.08
C LEU A 155 -3.54 3.84 -4.18
N SER A 156 -2.88 3.13 -3.26
CA SER A 156 -2.82 1.67 -3.28
C SER A 156 -4.20 1.02 -3.16
N GLY A 157 -5.06 1.52 -2.27
CA GLY A 157 -6.41 0.99 -2.14
C GLY A 157 -7.26 1.26 -3.38
N ARG A 158 -7.09 2.41 -4.04
CA ARG A 158 -7.73 2.70 -5.33
C ARG A 158 -7.21 1.79 -6.46
N MET A 159 -5.92 1.49 -6.49
CA MET A 159 -5.35 0.52 -7.45
C MET A 159 -5.99 -0.86 -7.27
N VAL A 160 -6.12 -1.35 -6.04
CA VAL A 160 -6.75 -2.64 -5.75
C VAL A 160 -8.25 -2.61 -6.08
N GLN A 161 -8.97 -1.55 -5.73
CA GLN A 161 -10.36 -1.39 -6.16
C GLN A 161 -10.50 -1.41 -7.69
N MET A 162 -9.59 -0.78 -8.44
CA MET A 162 -9.63 -0.83 -9.91
C MET A 162 -9.40 -2.24 -10.44
N MET A 163 -8.42 -2.98 -9.90
CA MET A 163 -8.21 -4.39 -10.23
C MET A 163 -9.46 -5.22 -9.96
N ASP A 164 -10.14 -4.95 -8.85
CA ASP A 164 -11.30 -5.70 -8.40
C ASP A 164 -12.59 -5.46 -9.22
N HIS A 165 -12.69 -4.29 -9.87
CA HIS A 165 -13.80 -3.94 -10.77
C HIS A 165 -13.55 -4.35 -12.23
N SER A 166 -12.32 -4.74 -12.56
CA SER A 166 -11.89 -5.16 -13.90
C SER A 166 -12.28 -6.62 -14.17
N SER A 167 -12.61 -6.96 -15.42
CA SER A 167 -12.80 -8.35 -15.83
C SER A 167 -11.49 -9.01 -16.30
N ALA A 168 -10.46 -8.20 -16.55
CA ALA A 168 -9.13 -8.62 -16.95
C ALA A 168 -8.27 -9.15 -15.80
N VAL A 169 -8.68 -8.94 -14.53
CA VAL A 169 -7.97 -9.44 -13.34
C VAL A 169 -8.98 -10.14 -12.44
N SER A 170 -8.71 -11.38 -12.08
CA SER A 170 -9.54 -12.14 -11.15
C SER A 170 -9.21 -11.79 -9.70
N ARG A 171 -10.19 -11.97 -8.79
CA ARG A 171 -9.95 -11.76 -7.36
C ARG A 171 -8.91 -12.71 -6.78
N GLU A 172 -8.74 -13.90 -7.34
CA GLU A 172 -7.69 -14.84 -6.94
C GLU A 172 -6.29 -14.27 -7.24
N GLU A 173 -6.09 -13.68 -8.42
CA GLU A 173 -4.84 -12.98 -8.77
C GLU A 173 -4.55 -11.81 -7.81
N ILE A 174 -5.57 -11.04 -7.41
CA ILE A 174 -5.41 -9.96 -6.42
C ILE A 174 -5.01 -10.53 -5.05
N ILE A 175 -5.63 -11.63 -4.61
CA ILE A 175 -5.30 -12.26 -3.33
C ILE A 175 -3.87 -12.82 -3.34
N ASP A 176 -3.42 -13.36 -4.47
CA ASP A 176 -2.08 -13.91 -4.62
C ASP A 176 -0.97 -12.84 -4.58
N LEU A 177 -1.29 -11.54 -4.69
CA LEU A 177 -0.34 -10.46 -4.42
C LEU A 177 0.24 -10.52 -3.01
N ILE A 178 -0.47 -11.07 -2.02
CA ILE A 178 0.11 -11.29 -0.67
C ILE A 178 1.33 -12.21 -0.75
N LYS A 179 1.33 -13.18 -1.67
CA LYS A 179 2.45 -14.11 -1.87
C LYS A 179 3.49 -13.55 -2.81
N ASP A 180 3.08 -12.74 -3.78
CA ASP A 180 3.98 -12.09 -4.73
C ASP A 180 3.60 -10.61 -4.94
N PRO A 181 4.06 -9.71 -4.04
CA PRO A 181 3.67 -8.31 -4.12
C PRO A 181 4.24 -7.60 -5.35
N PHE A 182 5.26 -8.17 -6.01
CA PHE A 182 5.93 -7.57 -7.16
C PHE A 182 5.07 -7.60 -8.44
N GLU A 183 4.08 -8.50 -8.50
CA GLU A 183 3.11 -8.58 -9.61
C GLU A 183 2.10 -7.41 -9.64
N LEU A 184 2.13 -6.53 -8.63
CA LEU A 184 1.16 -5.44 -8.46
C LEU A 184 1.06 -4.55 -9.71
N LEU A 185 2.20 -4.13 -10.30
CA LEU A 185 2.19 -3.21 -11.44
C LEU A 185 1.58 -3.88 -12.68
N HIS A 186 1.90 -5.16 -12.91
CA HIS A 186 1.35 -5.95 -14.02
C HIS A 186 -0.16 -6.10 -13.92
N LEU A 187 -0.66 -6.51 -12.75
CA LEU A 187 -2.10 -6.67 -12.52
C LEU A 187 -2.83 -5.32 -12.62
N TYR A 188 -2.27 -4.26 -12.02
CA TYR A 188 -2.84 -2.93 -12.14
C TYR A 188 -2.90 -2.46 -13.60
N ASN A 189 -1.81 -2.59 -14.37
CA ASN A 189 -1.77 -2.16 -15.77
C ASN A 189 -2.77 -2.92 -16.65
N ARG A 190 -2.99 -4.22 -16.39
CA ARG A 190 -4.03 -5.00 -17.07
C ARG A 190 -5.42 -4.44 -16.79
N ALA A 191 -5.73 -4.16 -15.52
CA ALA A 191 -7.02 -3.60 -15.11
C ALA A 191 -7.24 -2.17 -15.63
N ALA A 192 -6.25 -1.31 -15.46
CA ALA A 192 -6.28 0.08 -15.92
C ALA A 192 -6.44 0.17 -17.45
N ARG A 193 -5.86 -0.78 -18.22
CA ARG A 193 -6.06 -0.86 -19.67
C ARG A 193 -7.52 -1.14 -20.06
N GLU A 194 -8.19 -2.05 -19.37
CA GLU A 194 -9.61 -2.36 -19.65
C GLU A 194 -10.52 -1.18 -19.26
N LEU A 195 -10.24 -0.57 -18.11
CA LEU A 195 -11.07 0.48 -17.53
C LEU A 195 -10.73 1.90 -18.03
N GLU A 196 -9.80 2.02 -18.99
CA GLU A 196 -9.32 3.27 -19.58
C GLU A 196 -8.73 4.27 -18.54
N TYR A 197 -8.09 3.76 -17.49
CA TYR A 197 -7.35 4.55 -16.50
C TYR A 197 -5.86 4.72 -16.85
N ARG A 198 -5.20 5.64 -16.15
CA ARG A 198 -3.74 5.81 -16.20
C ARG A 198 -3.04 4.50 -15.84
N ARG A 199 -2.00 4.16 -16.59
CA ARG A 199 -1.15 2.98 -16.42
C ARG A 199 0.26 3.43 -16.05
N PHE A 200 1.02 2.56 -15.38
CA PHE A 200 2.46 2.73 -15.31
C PHE A 200 3.07 2.63 -16.71
N PRO A 201 4.12 3.41 -17.02
CA PRO A 201 4.90 3.26 -18.24
C PRO A 201 5.39 1.82 -18.42
N GLU A 202 5.42 1.33 -19.67
CA GLU A 202 5.81 -0.07 -19.95
C GLU A 202 7.30 -0.30 -19.65
N ASP A 203 8.15 0.69 -19.91
CA ASP A 203 9.56 0.73 -19.54
C ASP A 203 9.78 0.64 -18.03
N LEU A 204 9.01 1.38 -17.22
CA LEU A 204 9.11 1.27 -15.75
C LEU A 204 8.76 -0.14 -15.24
N VAL A 205 7.77 -0.80 -15.85
CA VAL A 205 7.40 -2.17 -15.47
C VAL A 205 8.50 -3.16 -15.88
N GLU A 206 9.10 -2.99 -17.06
CA GLU A 206 10.25 -3.78 -17.51
C GLU A 206 11.46 -3.59 -16.58
N ASP A 207 11.77 -2.36 -16.16
CA ASP A 207 12.88 -2.08 -15.25
C ASP A 207 12.69 -2.72 -13.86
N VAL A 208 11.44 -2.82 -13.38
CA VAL A 208 11.10 -3.56 -12.14
C VAL A 208 11.34 -5.06 -12.31
N ASP A 209 10.95 -5.63 -13.46
CA ASP A 209 11.16 -7.05 -13.76
C ASP A 209 12.66 -7.37 -13.85
N ASP A 210 13.43 -6.54 -14.56
CA ASP A 210 14.89 -6.68 -14.70
C ASP A 210 15.58 -6.61 -13.32
N PHE A 211 15.18 -5.68 -12.46
CA PHE A 211 15.71 -5.57 -11.09
C PHE A 211 15.44 -6.84 -10.24
N LEU A 212 14.32 -7.52 -10.47
CA LEU A 212 14.00 -8.79 -9.81
C LEU A 212 14.81 -9.96 -10.37
N GLU A 213 15.08 -9.97 -11.68
CA GLU A 213 15.79 -11.05 -12.37
C GLU A 213 17.31 -11.03 -12.13
N GLU A 214 17.95 -9.86 -12.12
CA GLU A 214 19.39 -9.71 -11.83
C GLU A 214 19.79 -10.37 -10.51
N GLU A 215 18.83 -10.50 -9.60
CA GLU A 215 19.00 -11.01 -8.24
C GLU A 215 18.68 -12.50 -8.11
N ILE A 216 18.26 -13.17 -9.17
CA ILE A 216 18.12 -14.64 -9.18
C ILE A 216 19.45 -15.30 -9.59
N GLU A 217 20.37 -14.56 -10.24
CA GLU A 217 21.63 -15.08 -10.77
C GLU A 217 22.84 -14.99 -9.83
N GLU A 218 22.73 -14.23 -8.72
CA GLU A 218 23.73 -14.16 -7.62
C GLU A 218 23.40 -15.08 -6.44
#